data_AF-A0AA38F2J1-F1
#
_entry.id   AF-A0AA38F2J1-F1
#
_cell.length_a   1.000
_cell.length_b   1.000
_cell.length_c   1.000
_cell.angle_alpha   90.00
_cell.angle_beta   90.00
_cell.angle_gamma   90.00
#
_symmetry.space_group_name_H-M   'P 1'
#
loop_
_entity.id
_entity.type
_entity.pdbx_description
1 polymer ?
#
loop_
_entity_poly.entity_id
_entity_poly.type
_entity_poly.pdbx_seq_one_letter_code
_entity_poly.pdbx_strand_id
1 'polypeptide(L)'
;VEEVVQAKLVEERNRRARELNLKVRELPTPPPSSDPLSLASNFITNKLGLPEVHIDRAWLGDSTLFLRFKSVEDRLRALRATRRLFSLPDKIFLNEDLTKAQVAELIQSRELVMAARKAGKWA
;
A
#
# COMPACT_ATOMS: atom_id res chain seq x y z
N VAL A 1 7.22 -14.53 -28.51
CA VAL A 1 7.27 -13.04 -28.49
C VAL A 1 5.91 -12.45 -28.15
N GLU A 2 4.82 -12.90 -28.77
CA GLU A 2 3.45 -12.46 -28.45
C GLU A 2 3.03 -12.69 -26.99
N GLU A 3 3.35 -13.86 -26.41
CA GLU A 3 3.01 -14.15 -25.01
C GLU A 3 3.70 -13.20 -24.02
N VAL A 4 4.94 -12.79 -24.29
CA VAL A 4 5.70 -11.86 -23.45
C VAL A 4 5.10 -10.44 -23.54
N VAL A 5 4.65 -10.02 -24.72
CA VAL A 5 3.98 -8.73 -24.91
C VAL A 5 2.63 -8.72 -24.20
N GLN A 6 1.85 -9.80 -24.32
CA GLN A 6 0.58 -9.95 -23.61
C GLN A 6 0.76 -9.91 -22.09
N ALA A 7 1.74 -10.65 -21.56
CA ALA A 7 2.05 -10.63 -20.13
C ALA A 7 2.40 -9.22 -19.62
N LYS A 8 3.20 -8.45 -20.39
CA LYS A 8 3.54 -7.06 -20.05
C LYS A 8 2.33 -6.14 -20.06
N LEU A 9 1.41 -6.28 -21.03
CA LEU A 9 0.20 -5.46 -21.11
C LEU A 9 -0.76 -5.74 -19.94
N VAL A 10 -0.91 -7.02 -19.57
CA VAL A 10 -1.72 -7.40 -18.40
C VAL A 10 -1.12 -6.84 -17.13
N GLU A 11 0.21 -6.91 -16.97
CA GLU A 11 0.89 -6.35 -15.81
C GLU A 11 0.75 -4.83 -15.73
N GLU A 12 0.93 -4.11 -16.84
CA GLU A 12 0.73 -2.66 -16.89
C GLU A 12 -0.70 -2.26 -16.51
N ARG A 13 -1.70 -3.00 -16.99
CA ARG A 13 -3.09 -2.81 -16.62
C ARG A 13 -3.30 -3.02 -15.12
N ASN A 14 -2.73 -4.09 -14.56
CA ASN A 14 -2.84 -4.39 -13.13
C ASN A 14 -2.15 -3.32 -12.28
N ARG A 15 -0.98 -2.84 -12.71
CA ARG A 15 -0.24 -1.75 -12.07
C ARG A 15 -1.07 -0.48 -12.02
N ARG A 16 -1.62 -0.04 -13.16
CA ARG A 16 -2.49 1.15 -13.23
C ARG A 16 -3.75 1.01 -12.38
N ALA A 17 -4.35 -0.18 -12.35
CA ALA A 17 -5.53 -0.42 -11.51
C ALA A 17 -5.26 -0.20 -10.01
N ARG A 18 -4.02 -0.46 -9.57
CA ARG A 18 -3.59 -0.35 -8.17
C ARG A 18 -2.81 0.93 -7.84
N GLU A 19 -2.55 1.79 -8.82
CA GLU A 19 -1.78 3.02 -8.62
C GLU A 19 -2.37 3.92 -7.52
N LEU A 20 -3.69 3.92 -7.37
CA LEU A 20 -4.37 4.72 -6.34
C LEU A 20 -4.65 3.94 -5.06
N ASN A 21 -4.10 2.73 -4.92
CA ASN A 21 -4.43 1.84 -3.82
C ASN A 21 -3.32 1.82 -2.76
N LEU A 22 -3.71 1.88 -1.49
CA LEU A 22 -2.88 1.44 -0.36
C LEU A 22 -3.60 0.31 0.38
N LYS A 23 -2.85 -0.39 1.23
CA LYS A 23 -3.38 -1.44 2.09
C LYS A 23 -2.92 -1.24 3.53
N VAL A 24 -3.88 -1.38 4.45
CA VAL A 24 -3.66 -1.37 5.89
C VAL A 24 -3.62 -2.81 6.37
N ARG A 25 -2.52 -3.20 7.00
CA ARG A 25 -2.30 -4.53 7.59
C ARG A 25 -2.29 -4.45 9.10
N GLU A 26 -2.56 -5.60 9.73
CA GLU A 26 -2.62 -5.74 11.19
C GLU A 26 -3.68 -4.81 11.80
N LEU A 27 -4.73 -4.50 11.04
CA LEU A 27 -5.90 -3.79 11.57
C LEU A 27 -6.65 -4.77 12.49
N PRO A 28 -7.04 -4.36 13.72
CA PRO A 28 -7.89 -5.18 14.57
C PRO A 28 -9.13 -5.63 13.81
N THR A 29 -9.54 -6.90 14.00
CA THR A 29 -10.71 -7.46 13.32
C THR A 29 -11.92 -6.56 13.56
N PRO A 30 -12.46 -5.90 12.52
CA PRO A 30 -13.60 -5.02 12.70
C PRO A 30 -14.86 -5.84 12.98
N PRO A 31 -15.86 -5.28 13.68
CA PRO A 31 -17.18 -5.89 13.80
C PRO A 31 -17.74 -6.30 12.42
N PRO A 32 -18.49 -7.40 12.31
CA PRO A 32 -19.00 -7.90 11.02
C PRO A 32 -19.88 -6.89 10.26
N SER A 33 -20.50 -5.94 10.96
CA SER A 33 -21.33 -4.88 10.39
C SER A 33 -20.56 -3.62 9.99
N SER A 34 -19.24 -3.62 10.10
CA SER A 34 -18.44 -2.42 9.83
C SER A 34 -18.36 -2.12 8.34
N ASP A 35 -18.84 -0.94 7.95
CA ASP A 35 -18.68 -0.42 6.60
C ASP A 35 -17.18 -0.13 6.32
N PRO A 36 -16.58 -0.74 5.27
CA PRO A 36 -15.17 -0.54 4.94
C PRO A 36 -14.80 0.93 4.69
N LEU A 37 -15.71 1.73 4.10
CA LEU A 37 -15.44 3.13 3.81
C LEU A 37 -15.41 3.98 5.08
N SER A 38 -16.27 3.68 6.04
CA SER A 38 -16.27 4.28 7.37
C SER A 38 -15.01 3.91 8.15
N LEU A 39 -14.58 2.64 8.12
CA LEU A 39 -13.31 2.20 8.73
C LEU A 39 -12.11 2.93 8.12
N ALA A 40 -12.09 3.03 6.79
CA ALA A 40 -11.07 3.72 6.03
C ALA A 40 -10.99 5.21 6.39
N SER A 41 -12.12 5.90 6.38
CA SER A 41 -12.21 7.32 6.75
C SER A 41 -11.76 7.54 8.20
N ASN A 42 -12.19 6.70 9.13
CA ASN A 42 -11.77 6.77 10.53
C ASN A 42 -10.27 6.54 10.68
N PHE A 43 -9.68 5.60 9.94
CA PHE A 43 -8.24 5.35 9.96
C PHE A 43 -7.46 6.58 9.47
N ILE A 44 -7.84 7.14 8.32
CA ILE A 44 -7.18 8.32 7.73
C ILE A 44 -7.30 9.54 8.66
N THR A 45 -8.50 9.82 9.17
CA THR A 45 -8.73 11.02 9.99
C THR A 45 -8.17 10.87 11.40
N ASN A 46 -8.44 9.76 12.09
CA ASN A 46 -8.14 9.63 13.52
C ASN A 46 -6.79 8.97 13.80
N LYS A 47 -6.33 8.04 12.95
CA LYS A 47 -5.05 7.34 13.15
C LYS A 47 -3.89 8.03 12.42
N LEU A 48 -4.12 8.55 11.22
CA LEU A 48 -3.08 9.30 10.48
C LEU A 48 -3.12 10.81 10.72
N GLY A 49 -4.25 11.36 11.20
CA GLY A 49 -4.42 12.80 11.40
C GLY A 49 -4.46 13.56 10.09
N LEU A 50 -5.17 13.04 9.08
CA LEU A 50 -5.28 13.58 7.72
C LEU A 50 -6.75 13.75 7.29
N PRO A 51 -7.54 14.60 7.95
CA PRO A 51 -8.96 14.79 7.63
C PRO A 51 -9.20 15.30 6.19
N GLU A 52 -8.20 15.89 5.56
CA GLU A 52 -8.25 16.43 4.20
C GLU A 52 -8.04 15.38 3.10
N VAL A 53 -7.66 14.15 3.45
CA VAL A 53 -7.37 13.08 2.49
C VAL A 53 -8.65 12.33 2.12
N HIS A 54 -8.92 12.22 0.82
CA HIS A 54 -10.18 11.67 0.32
C HIS A 54 -10.03 10.24 -0.20
N ILE A 55 -10.90 9.37 0.32
CA ILE A 55 -11.01 7.97 -0.09
C ILE A 55 -12.18 7.85 -1.08
N ASP A 56 -11.91 7.24 -2.23
CA ASP A 56 -12.91 6.94 -3.26
C ASP A 56 -13.68 5.66 -2.91
N ARG A 57 -12.94 4.59 -2.57
CA ARG A 57 -13.50 3.27 -2.22
C ARG A 57 -12.63 2.57 -1.20
N ALA A 58 -13.24 1.69 -0.42
CA ALA A 58 -12.53 0.78 0.46
C ALA A 58 -13.19 -0.60 0.45
N TRP A 59 -12.40 -1.64 0.71
CA TRP A 59 -12.89 -3.01 0.83
C TRP A 59 -12.01 -3.81 1.79
N LEU A 60 -12.61 -4.83 2.42
CA LEU A 60 -11.91 -5.76 3.30
C LEU A 60 -11.49 -7.00 2.49
N GLY A 61 -10.23 -7.39 2.62
CA GLY A 61 -9.79 -8.76 2.43
C GLY A 61 -9.57 -9.43 3.80
N ASP A 62 -9.13 -10.69 3.81
CA ASP A 62 -9.06 -11.54 5.01
C ASP A 62 -8.54 -10.84 6.28
N SER A 63 -7.41 -10.12 6.19
CA SER A 63 -6.79 -9.38 7.29
C SER A 63 -6.26 -8.00 6.86
N THR A 64 -6.81 -7.47 5.78
CA THR A 64 -6.27 -6.26 5.12
C THR A 64 -7.41 -5.36 4.70
N LEU A 65 -7.37 -4.11 5.14
CA LEU A 65 -8.25 -3.06 4.62
C LEU A 65 -7.56 -2.41 3.43
N PHE A 66 -8.20 -2.45 2.26
CA PHE A 66 -7.71 -1.79 1.06
C PHE A 66 -8.38 -0.43 0.91
N LEU A 67 -7.58 0.55 0.50
CA LEU A 67 -7.96 1.95 0.38
C LEU A 67 -7.66 2.40 -1.04
N ARG A 68 -8.69 2.81 -1.79
CA ARG A 68 -8.53 3.52 -3.07
C ARG A 68 -8.75 5.00 -2.85
N PHE A 69 -7.76 5.81 -3.17
CA PHE A 69 -7.81 7.26 -3.03
C PHE A 69 -8.40 7.93 -4.27
N LYS A 70 -8.98 9.13 -4.09
CA LYS A 70 -9.49 9.93 -5.22
C LYS A 70 -8.39 10.45 -6.13
N SER A 71 -7.19 10.69 -5.57
CA SER A 71 -6.05 11.24 -6.30
C SER A 71 -4.73 10.58 -5.89
N VAL A 72 -3.74 10.67 -6.78
CA VAL A 72 -2.36 10.26 -6.47
C VAL A 72 -1.80 11.10 -5.31
N GLU A 73 -2.17 12.37 -5.25
CA GLU A 73 -1.74 13.27 -4.18
C GLU A 73 -2.24 12.80 -2.80
N ASP A 74 -3.53 12.47 -2.69
CA ASP A 74 -4.13 11.91 -1.47
C ASP A 74 -3.40 10.63 -1.02
N ARG A 75 -3.14 9.72 -1.98
CA ARG A 75 -2.38 8.49 -1.74
C ARG A 75 -0.99 8.78 -1.17
N LEU A 76 -0.26 9.70 -1.81
CA LEU A 76 1.10 10.04 -1.40
C LEU A 76 1.14 10.76 -0.03
N ARG A 77 0.16 11.62 0.27
CA ARG A 77 0.03 12.25 1.60
C ARG A 77 -0.17 11.18 2.67
N ALA A 78 -1.09 10.25 2.46
CA ALA A 78 -1.32 9.13 3.37
C ALA A 78 -0.05 8.28 3.55
N LEU A 79 0.63 7.92 2.47
CA LEU A 79 1.85 7.12 2.51
C LEU A 79 2.99 7.83 3.27
N ARG A 80 3.14 9.14 3.14
CA ARG A 80 4.14 9.92 3.90
C ARG A 80 3.83 9.94 5.40
N ALA A 81 2.56 9.93 5.77
CA ALA A 81 2.13 9.88 7.16
C ALA A 81 2.29 8.51 7.82
N THR A 82 2.66 7.45 7.08
CA THR A 82 2.97 6.11 7.61
C THR A 82 4.01 6.16 8.74
N ARG A 83 4.92 7.15 8.74
CA ARG A 83 5.88 7.35 9.85
C ARG A 83 5.20 7.53 11.21
N ARG A 84 4.00 8.13 11.24
CA ARG A 84 3.19 8.33 12.46
C ARG A 84 2.59 7.02 12.99
N LEU A 85 2.49 5.98 12.16
CA LEU A 85 2.00 4.67 12.60
C LEU A 85 3.02 3.94 13.48
N PHE A 86 4.32 4.15 13.26
CA PHE A 86 5.35 3.53 14.10
C PHE A 86 5.36 4.04 15.55
N SER A 87 4.72 5.20 15.81
CA SER A 87 4.52 5.71 17.17
C SER A 87 3.23 5.20 17.83
N LEU A 88 2.39 4.45 17.13
CA LEU A 88 1.21 3.84 17.73
C LEU A 88 1.62 2.56 18.50
N PRO A 89 0.96 2.28 19.64
CA PRO A 89 1.20 1.03 20.38
C PRO A 89 0.79 -0.21 19.58
N ASP A 90 -0.19 -0.05 18.67
CA ASP A 90 -0.64 -1.07 17.75
C ASP A 90 0.26 -1.10 16.51
N LYS A 91 0.83 -2.27 16.17
CA LYS A 91 1.70 -2.46 15.00
C LYS A 91 0.92 -2.44 13.68
N ILE A 92 0.25 -1.34 13.38
CA ILE A 92 -0.53 -1.16 12.16
C ILE A 92 0.40 -0.67 11.04
N PHE A 93 0.30 -1.28 9.85
CA PHE A 93 1.15 -0.91 8.72
C PHE A 93 0.31 -0.42 7.54
N LEU A 94 0.68 0.74 6.98
CA LEU A 94 0.15 1.24 5.71
C LEU A 94 1.21 1.02 4.62
N ASN A 95 0.86 0.25 3.60
CA ASN A 95 1.77 -0.12 2.51
C ASN A 95 1.14 0.12 1.15
N GLU A 96 1.97 0.20 0.11
CA GLU A 96 1.48 0.19 -1.27
C GLU A 96 0.83 -1.15 -1.63
N ASP A 97 -0.26 -1.08 -2.40
CA ASP A 97 -0.90 -2.26 -2.99
C ASP A 97 -0.21 -2.65 -4.30
N LEU A 98 0.99 -3.21 -4.18
CA LEU A 98 1.80 -3.61 -5.33
C LEU A 98 1.33 -4.94 -5.93
N THR A 99 1.52 -5.10 -7.24
CA THR A 99 1.37 -6.40 -7.92
C THR A 99 2.46 -7.38 -7.49
N LYS A 100 2.26 -8.67 -7.78
CA LYS A 100 3.29 -9.70 -7.48
C LYS A 100 4.60 -9.43 -8.22
N ALA A 101 4.54 -8.93 -9.46
CA ALA A 101 5.73 -8.58 -10.23
C ALA A 101 6.49 -7.41 -9.59
N GLN A 102 5.79 -6.34 -9.19
CA GLN A 102 6.39 -5.21 -8.48
C GLN A 102 7.02 -5.63 -7.14
N VAL A 103 6.38 -6.54 -6.40
CA VAL A 103 6.96 -7.09 -5.16
C VAL A 103 8.24 -7.88 -5.45
N ALA A 104 8.25 -8.71 -6.49
CA ALA A 104 9.44 -9.47 -6.88
C ALA A 104 10.61 -8.54 -7.29
N GLU A 105 10.33 -7.48 -8.06
CA GLU A 105 11.32 -6.47 -8.45
C GLU A 105 11.90 -5.75 -7.22
N LEU A 106 11.08 -5.43 -6.22
CA LEU A 106 11.55 -4.82 -4.97
C LEU A 106 12.44 -5.76 -4.15
N ILE A 107 12.08 -7.04 -4.07
CA ILE A 107 12.88 -8.06 -3.37
C ILE A 107 14.24 -8.18 -4.06
N GLN A 108 14.26 -8.34 -5.38
CA GLN A 108 15.48 -8.44 -6.16
C GLN A 108 16.35 -7.18 -6.00
N SER A 109 15.74 -6.00 -6.08
CA SER A 109 16.45 -4.72 -5.88
C SER A 109 17.07 -4.63 -4.48
N ARG A 110 16.33 -5.07 -3.46
CA ARG A 110 16.83 -5.10 -2.07
C ARG A 110 18.01 -6.05 -1.92
N GLU A 111 17.94 -7.24 -2.50
CA GLU A 111 19.03 -8.22 -2.47
C GLU A 111 20.29 -7.67 -3.14
N LEU A 112 20.13 -7.01 -4.29
CA LEU A 112 21.23 -6.34 -4.99
C LEU A 112 21.87 -5.24 -4.14
N VAL A 113 21.06 -4.39 -3.49
CA VAL A 113 21.56 -3.35 -2.57
C VAL A 113 22.29 -3.96 -1.38
N MET A 114 21.74 -5.01 -0.77
CA MET A 114 22.38 -5.68 0.37
C MET A 114 23.69 -6.37 -0.04
N ALA A 115 23.75 -6.98 -1.23
CA ALA A 115 24.97 -7.55 -1.78
C ALA A 115 26.03 -6.47 -2.07
N ALA A 116 25.63 -5.32 -2.64
CA ALA A 116 26.53 -4.20 -2.90
C ALA A 116 27.09 -3.59 -1.60
N ARG A 117 26.26 -3.47 -0.55
CA ARG A 117 26.70 -3.05 0.79
C ARG A 117 27.69 -4.05 1.39
N LYS A 118 27.40 -5.35 1.33
CA LYS A 118 28.31 -6.39 1.81
C LYS A 118 29.65 -6.38 1.07
N ALA A 119 29.63 -6.03 -0.22
CA ALA A 119 30.82 -5.90 -1.05
C ALA A 119 31.58 -4.57 -0.86
N GLY A 120 31.14 -3.69 0.06
CA GLY A 120 31.79 -2.40 0.33
C GLY A 120 31.66 -1.38 -0.81
N LYS A 121 30.75 -1.61 -1.78
CA LYS A 121 30.59 -0.75 -2.97
C LYS A 121 29.69 0.46 -2.72
N TRP A 122 28.99 0.47 -1.59
CA TRP A 122 28.07 1.52 -1.17
C TRP A 122 28.44 1.87 0.28
N ALA A 123 29.18 2.96 0.44
CA ALA A 123 29.55 3.56 1.72
C ALA A 123 28.58 4.71 2.07
#